data_AF-A0A2N2E2V5-F1
#
_entry.id   AF-A0A2N2E2V5-F1
#
_cell.length_a   1.000
_cell.length_b   1.000
_cell.length_c   1.000
_cell.angle_alpha   90.00
_cell.angle_beta   90.00
_cell.angle_gamma   90.00
#
_symmetry.space_group_name_H-M   'P 1'
#
loop_
_entity.id
_entity.type
_entity.pdbx_description
1 polymer ?
#
loop_
_entity_poly.entity_id
_entity_poly.type
_entity_poly.pdbx_seq_one_letter_code
_entity_poly.pdbx_strand_id
1 'polypeptide(L)'
;MKLRISIDKQQKAFQKIDSLEYKKKAGPLAPKPTTVRNVILAFFFGGLICTIGQLITNLFIANGLLDKDAGTATAAVLIFAGSFFTGLGVYDELGKYAGAGSIVPITGFANSIAASALEAKREGFIYGVGARLFMVAGPVIVYGTVVSILIGLIYFFMR
;
A
#
# COMPACT_ATOMS: atom_id res chain seq x y z
N MET A 1 -11.41 43.39 1.87
CA MET A 1 -10.89 42.17 2.52
C MET A 1 -11.99 41.34 3.19
N LYS A 2 -12.84 41.90 4.07
CA LYS A 2 -13.95 41.16 4.71
C LYS A 2 -14.94 40.52 3.72
N LEU A 3 -15.27 41.18 2.61
CA LEU A 3 -16.20 40.68 1.59
C LEU A 3 -15.73 39.40 0.88
N ARG A 4 -14.42 39.28 0.61
CA ARG A 4 -13.84 38.07 -0.01
C ARG A 4 -13.88 36.87 0.93
N ILE A 5 -13.64 37.10 2.22
CA ILE A 5 -13.67 36.06 3.25
C ILE A 5 -15.11 35.52 3.43
N SER A 6 -16.14 36.39 3.38
CA SER A 6 -17.53 35.94 3.43
C SER A 6 -17.96 35.17 2.17
N ILE A 7 -17.48 35.55 0.99
CA ILE A 7 -17.74 34.83 -0.27
C ILE A 7 -17.09 33.44 -0.24
N ASP A 8 -15.83 33.31 0.18
CA ASP A 8 -15.15 32.00 0.31
C ASP A 8 -15.86 31.08 1.32
N LYS A 9 -16.37 31.64 2.42
CA LYS A 9 -17.11 30.88 3.43
C LYS A 9 -18.46 30.39 2.89
N GLN A 10 -19.14 31.21 2.09
CA GLN A 10 -20.37 30.83 1.39
C GLN A 10 -20.13 29.79 0.29
N GLN A 11 -19.05 29.92 -0.49
CA GLN A 11 -18.66 28.94 -1.51
C GLN A 11 -18.32 27.58 -0.89
N LYS A 12 -17.56 27.56 0.21
CA LYS A 12 -17.27 26.31 0.94
C LYS A 12 -18.52 25.70 1.56
N ALA A 13 -19.45 26.51 2.07
CA ALA A 13 -20.72 26.02 2.59
C ALA A 13 -21.59 25.44 1.47
N PHE A 14 -21.66 26.10 0.31
CA PHE A 14 -22.41 25.65 -0.87
C PHE A 14 -21.81 24.36 -1.47
N GLN A 15 -20.49 24.27 -1.65
CA GLN A 15 -19.81 23.03 -2.07
C GLN A 15 -20.07 21.86 -1.11
N LYS A 16 -20.09 22.13 0.21
CA LYS A 16 -20.36 21.10 1.21
C LYS A 16 -21.80 20.59 1.11
N ILE A 17 -22.77 21.48 0.86
CA ILE A 17 -24.18 21.14 0.65
C ILE A 17 -24.36 20.31 -0.63
N ASP A 18 -23.73 20.71 -1.74
CA ASP A 18 -23.76 19.97 -3.01
C ASP A 18 -23.15 18.56 -2.86
N SER A 19 -22.01 18.44 -2.17
CA SER A 19 -21.38 17.14 -1.90
C SER A 19 -22.24 16.22 -1.01
N LEU A 20 -23.05 16.78 -0.11
CA LEU A 20 -23.96 16.06 0.76
C LEU A 20 -25.22 15.59 0.01
N GLU A 21 -25.78 16.43 -0.86
CA GLU A 21 -26.87 16.04 -1.76
C GLU A 21 -26.43 14.98 -2.77
N TYR A 22 -25.22 15.12 -3.33
CA TYR A 22 -24.63 14.11 -4.19
C TYR A 22 -24.47 12.79 -3.45
N LYS A 23 -23.94 12.79 -2.21
CA LYS A 23 -23.86 11.55 -1.40
C LYS A 23 -25.23 10.94 -1.08
N LYS A 24 -26.25 11.76 -0.83
CA LYS A 24 -27.63 11.28 -0.60
C LYS A 24 -28.26 10.67 -1.85
N LYS A 25 -28.00 11.22 -3.04
CA LYS A 25 -28.53 10.73 -4.32
C LYS A 25 -27.70 9.58 -4.90
N ALA A 26 -26.39 9.59 -4.72
CA ALA A 26 -25.46 8.57 -5.24
C ALA A 26 -25.34 7.35 -4.32
N GLY A 27 -25.56 7.49 -3.01
CA GLY A 27 -25.49 6.39 -2.04
C GLY A 27 -26.38 5.19 -2.38
N PRO A 28 -27.64 5.37 -2.80
CA PRO A 28 -28.52 4.28 -3.23
C PRO A 28 -28.20 3.69 -4.61
N LEU A 29 -27.47 4.42 -5.47
CA LEU A 29 -27.08 4.01 -6.83
C LEU A 29 -25.75 3.25 -6.85
N ALA A 30 -24.96 3.32 -5.77
CA ALA A 30 -23.69 2.63 -5.67
C ALA A 30 -23.93 1.11 -5.53
N PRO A 31 -23.31 0.27 -6.38
CA PRO A 31 -23.44 -1.18 -6.25
C PRO A 31 -22.92 -1.63 -4.88
N LYS A 32 -23.72 -2.42 -4.16
CA LYS A 32 -23.30 -2.98 -2.86
C LYS A 32 -22.05 -3.85 -3.09
N PRO A 33 -20.92 -3.57 -2.40
CA PRO A 33 -19.75 -4.42 -2.55
C PRO A 33 -20.07 -5.83 -2.02
N THR A 34 -19.58 -6.86 -2.71
CA THR A 34 -19.71 -8.25 -2.28
C THR A 34 -18.72 -8.54 -1.14
N THR A 35 -18.97 -7.97 0.04
CA THR A 35 -18.05 -7.98 1.18
C THR A 35 -17.60 -9.39 1.56
N VAL A 36 -18.52 -10.34 1.67
CA VAL A 36 -18.20 -11.73 2.04
C VAL A 36 -17.27 -12.38 1.03
N ARG A 37 -17.56 -12.22 -0.28
CA ARG A 37 -16.71 -12.73 -1.36
C ARG A 37 -15.31 -12.13 -1.30
N ASN A 38 -15.21 -10.82 -1.11
CA ASN A 38 -13.93 -10.12 -1.07
C ASN A 38 -13.09 -10.52 0.14
N VAL A 39 -13.72 -10.75 1.30
CA VAL A 39 -13.02 -11.24 2.50
C VAL A 39 -12.48 -12.65 2.27
N ILE A 40 -13.29 -13.55 1.69
CA ILE A 40 -12.87 -14.92 1.38
C ILE A 40 -11.69 -14.90 0.40
N LEU A 41 -11.78 -14.15 -0.69
CA LEU A 41 -10.70 -14.01 -1.66
C LEU A 41 -9.44 -13.41 -1.01
N ALA A 42 -9.59 -12.36 -0.20
CA ALA A 42 -8.47 -11.72 0.48
C ALA A 42 -7.75 -12.69 1.43
N PHE A 43 -8.49 -13.52 2.16
CA PHE A 43 -7.92 -14.55 3.02
C PHE A 43 -7.14 -15.60 2.23
N PHE A 44 -7.72 -16.14 1.16
CA PHE A 44 -7.06 -17.19 0.38
C PHE A 44 -5.84 -16.67 -0.39
N PHE A 45 -5.94 -15.53 -1.07
CA PHE A 45 -4.82 -14.98 -1.82
C PHE A 45 -3.71 -14.45 -0.90
N GLY A 46 -4.07 -13.76 0.18
CA GLY A 46 -3.10 -13.31 1.18
C GLY A 46 -2.43 -14.50 1.89
N GLY A 47 -3.22 -15.49 2.29
CA GLY A 47 -2.72 -16.72 2.89
C GLY A 47 -1.79 -17.49 1.95
N LEU A 48 -2.12 -17.57 0.65
CA LEU A 48 -1.29 -18.22 -0.35
C LEU A 48 0.06 -17.50 -0.52
N ILE A 49 0.05 -16.17 -0.65
CA ILE A 49 1.29 -15.37 -0.76
C ILE A 49 2.15 -15.54 0.49
N CYS A 50 1.55 -15.48 1.69
CA CYS A 50 2.26 -15.72 2.94
C CYS A 50 2.82 -17.14 3.05
N THR A 51 2.07 -18.14 2.57
CA THR A 51 2.53 -19.54 2.54
C THR A 51 3.72 -19.71 1.61
N ILE A 52 3.70 -19.07 0.43
CA ILE A 52 4.85 -19.05 -0.48
C ILE A 52 6.05 -18.38 0.18
N GLY A 53 5.84 -17.25 0.87
CA GLY A 53 6.87 -16.60 1.66
C GLY A 53 7.48 -17.53 2.71
N GLN A 54 6.65 -18.21 3.50
CA GLN A 54 7.12 -19.17 4.50
C GLN A 54 7.91 -20.32 3.86
N LEU A 55 7.47 -20.82 2.70
CA LEU A 55 8.20 -21.86 1.97
C LEU A 55 9.59 -21.39 1.53
N ILE A 56 9.70 -20.16 1.01
CA ILE A 56 10.99 -19.56 0.64
C ILE A 56 11.88 -19.38 1.87
N THR A 57 11.34 -18.89 2.99
CA THR A 57 12.08 -18.77 4.26
C THR A 57 12.61 -20.12 4.71
N ASN A 58 11.77 -21.16 4.70
CA ASN A 58 12.17 -22.50 5.10
C ASN A 58 13.26 -23.07 4.19
N LEU A 59 13.22 -22.78 2.88
CA LEU A 59 14.29 -23.15 1.96
C LEU A 59 15.59 -22.45 2.33
N PHE A 60 15.58 -21.14 2.64
CA PHE A 60 16.80 -20.44 3.07
C PHE A 60 17.36 -20.98 4.38
N ILE A 61 16.52 -21.24 5.38
CA ILE A 61 16.93 -21.85 6.66
C ILE A 61 17.53 -23.24 6.40
N ALA A 62 16.88 -24.06 5.56
CA ALA A 62 17.39 -25.39 5.20
C ALA A 62 18.75 -25.34 4.46
N ASN A 63 19.05 -24.23 3.80
CA ASN A 63 20.36 -23.97 3.16
C ASN A 63 21.38 -23.32 4.11
N GLY A 64 21.07 -23.23 5.41
CA GLY A 64 22.01 -22.80 6.45
C GLY A 64 21.98 -21.31 6.80
N LEU A 65 20.99 -20.54 6.32
CA LEU A 65 20.81 -19.16 6.80
C LEU A 65 20.19 -19.15 8.20
N LEU A 66 20.62 -18.18 9.02
CA LEU A 66 19.97 -17.85 10.28
C LEU A 66 18.57 -17.29 10.04
N ASP A 67 17.64 -17.50 10.97
CA ASP A 67 16.22 -17.12 10.82
C ASP A 67 16.01 -15.66 10.39
N LYS A 68 16.78 -14.72 10.96
CA LYS A 68 16.72 -13.30 10.61
C LYS A 68 17.18 -13.02 9.18
N ASP A 69 18.25 -13.67 8.77
CA ASP A 69 18.83 -13.47 7.44
C ASP A 69 17.94 -14.15 6.38
N ALA A 70 17.39 -15.32 6.69
CA ALA A 70 16.43 -16.03 5.85
C ALA A 70 15.15 -15.19 5.64
N GLY A 71 14.64 -14.54 6.70
CA GLY A 71 13.50 -13.62 6.59
C GLY A 71 13.80 -12.42 5.69
N THR A 72 15.00 -11.85 5.81
CA THR A 72 15.45 -10.72 4.98
C THR A 72 15.60 -11.12 3.50
N ALA A 73 16.22 -12.27 3.25
CA ALA A 73 16.36 -12.84 1.90
C ALA A 73 15.00 -13.14 1.27
N THR A 74 14.06 -13.72 2.04
CA THR A 74 12.69 -13.98 1.59
C THR A 74 11.96 -12.70 1.22
N ALA A 75 12.05 -11.66 2.05
CA ALA A 75 11.46 -10.37 1.77
C ALA A 75 12.01 -9.78 0.45
N ALA A 76 13.32 -9.88 0.21
CA ALA A 76 13.94 -9.44 -1.04
C ALA A 76 13.41 -10.21 -2.26
N VAL A 77 13.27 -11.55 -2.17
CA VAL A 77 12.71 -12.38 -3.24
C VAL A 77 11.26 -12.01 -3.53
N LEU A 78 10.43 -11.82 -2.50
CA LEU A 78 9.02 -11.43 -2.67
C LEU A 78 8.89 -10.01 -3.25
N ILE A 79 9.70 -9.05 -2.81
CA ILE A 79 9.72 -7.70 -3.37
C ILE A 79 10.11 -7.75 -4.85
N PHE A 80 11.14 -8.52 -5.20
CA PHE A 80 11.57 -8.71 -6.58
C PHE A 80 10.45 -9.34 -7.42
N ALA A 81 9.86 -10.44 -6.96
CA ALA A 81 8.77 -11.10 -7.66
C ALA A 81 7.57 -10.15 -7.87
N GLY A 82 7.16 -9.43 -6.82
CA GLY A 82 6.10 -8.43 -6.91
C GLY A 82 6.41 -7.37 -7.96
N SER A 83 7.60 -6.77 -7.90
CA SER A 83 8.03 -5.72 -8.85
C SER A 83 8.15 -6.25 -10.28
N PHE A 84 8.63 -7.48 -10.45
CA PHE A 84 8.78 -8.15 -11.73
C PHE A 84 7.41 -8.42 -12.39
N PHE A 85 6.48 -9.03 -11.65
CA PHE A 85 5.12 -9.26 -12.15
C PHE A 85 4.33 -7.97 -12.36
N THR A 86 4.66 -6.89 -11.63
CA THR A 86 4.12 -5.54 -11.89
C THR A 86 4.62 -5.02 -13.24
N GLY A 87 5.92 -5.12 -13.51
CA GLY A 87 6.51 -4.73 -14.80
C GLY A 87 5.94 -5.50 -16.00
N LEU A 88 5.50 -6.75 -15.78
CA LEU A 88 4.80 -7.56 -16.78
C LEU A 88 3.29 -7.27 -16.88
N GLY A 89 2.73 -6.45 -15.98
CA GLY A 89 1.29 -6.12 -15.93
C GLY A 89 0.40 -7.20 -15.29
N VAL A 90 0.96 -8.34 -14.88
CA VAL A 90 0.21 -9.47 -14.32
C VAL A 90 -0.24 -9.20 -12.87
N TYR A 91 0.58 -8.49 -12.10
CA TYR A 91 0.28 -8.23 -10.70
C TYR A 91 -0.94 -7.32 -10.51
N ASP A 92 -1.14 -6.34 -11.40
CA ASP A 92 -2.30 -5.45 -11.35
C ASP A 92 -3.61 -6.19 -11.66
N GLU A 93 -3.59 -7.19 -12.55
CA GLU A 93 -4.73 -8.07 -12.80
C GLU A 93 -5.04 -8.97 -11.60
N LEU A 94 -4.00 -9.54 -10.99
CA LEU A 94 -4.13 -10.29 -9.75
C LEU A 94 -4.75 -9.41 -8.66
N GLY A 95 -4.33 -8.14 -8.54
CA GLY A 95 -4.86 -7.16 -7.60
C GLY A 95 -6.36 -6.90 -7.76
N LYS A 96 -6.84 -6.79 -8.99
CA LYS A 96 -8.28 -6.60 -9.27
C LYS A 96 -9.13 -7.78 -8.79
N TYR A 97 -8.59 -9.00 -8.84
CA TYR A 97 -9.32 -10.21 -8.46
C TYR A 97 -9.15 -10.58 -6.98
N ALA A 98 -7.91 -10.54 -6.47
CA ALA A 98 -7.55 -10.89 -5.09
C ALA A 98 -7.88 -9.78 -4.08
N GLY A 99 -8.03 -8.53 -4.55
CA GLY A 99 -8.33 -7.37 -3.72
C GLY A 99 -7.30 -7.18 -2.60
N ALA A 100 -7.78 -7.04 -1.36
CA ALA A 100 -6.90 -6.82 -0.20
C ALA A 100 -5.86 -7.95 0.00
N GLY A 101 -6.14 -9.17 -0.47
CA GLY A 101 -5.23 -10.31 -0.31
C GLY A 101 -3.88 -10.16 -1.00
N SER A 102 -3.81 -9.42 -2.13
CA SER A 102 -2.53 -9.14 -2.80
C SER A 102 -1.94 -7.77 -2.46
N ILE A 103 -2.72 -6.89 -1.83
CA ILE A 103 -2.28 -5.53 -1.46
C ILE A 103 -1.60 -5.52 -0.08
N VAL A 104 -2.10 -6.32 0.86
CA VAL A 104 -1.60 -6.36 2.25
C VAL A 104 -0.20 -6.98 2.40
N PRO A 105 0.16 -8.08 1.71
CA PRO A 105 1.51 -8.63 1.77
C PRO A 105 2.58 -7.68 1.22
N ILE A 106 3.85 -7.92 1.54
CA ILE A 106 4.98 -7.08 1.09
C ILE A 106 5.07 -6.94 -0.44
N THR A 107 4.57 -7.93 -1.18
CA THR A 107 4.45 -7.92 -2.64
C THR A 107 3.52 -6.80 -3.15
N GLY A 108 2.48 -6.46 -2.40
CA GLY A 108 1.54 -5.38 -2.73
C GLY A 108 2.15 -3.98 -2.54
N PHE A 109 2.99 -3.83 -1.52
CA PHE A 109 3.83 -2.64 -1.38
C PHE A 109 4.81 -2.51 -2.56
N ALA A 110 5.47 -3.60 -2.94
CA ALA A 110 6.36 -3.64 -4.10
C ALA A 110 5.64 -3.27 -5.42
N ASN A 111 4.42 -3.76 -5.63
CA ASN A 111 3.58 -3.38 -6.77
C ASN A 111 3.29 -1.88 -6.80
N SER A 112 2.88 -1.30 -5.66
CA SER A 112 2.56 0.13 -5.59
C SER A 112 3.78 1.02 -5.91
N ILE A 113 4.96 0.61 -5.47
CA ILE A 113 6.24 1.29 -5.74
C ILE A 113 6.62 1.15 -7.22
N ALA A 114 6.60 -0.07 -7.76
CA ALA A 114 6.97 -0.34 -9.15
C ALA A 114 6.00 0.30 -10.15
N ALA A 115 4.70 0.22 -9.91
CA ALA A 115 3.67 0.87 -10.73
C ALA A 115 3.86 2.40 -10.73
N SER A 116 4.09 3.01 -9.57
CA SER A 116 4.35 4.46 -9.47
C SER A 116 5.58 4.88 -10.26
N ALA A 117 6.64 4.07 -10.25
CA ALA A 117 7.85 4.32 -11.05
C ALA A 117 7.59 4.19 -12.55
N LEU A 118 6.81 3.20 -12.98
CA LEU A 118 6.46 2.98 -14.38
C LEU A 118 5.60 4.13 -14.93
N GLU A 119 4.60 4.59 -14.17
CA GLU A 119 3.75 5.72 -14.53
C GLU A 119 4.55 7.03 -14.63
N ALA A 120 5.43 7.27 -13.66
CA ALA A 120 6.22 8.48 -13.56
C ALA A 120 7.41 8.55 -14.51
N LYS A 121 7.70 7.47 -15.26
CA LYS A 121 8.84 7.41 -16.18
C LYS A 121 8.85 8.55 -17.20
N ARG A 122 7.66 9.01 -17.62
CA ARG A 122 7.50 10.13 -18.58
C ARG A 122 7.90 11.48 -18.00
N GLU A 123 7.88 11.63 -16.68
CA GLU A 123 8.24 12.86 -15.95
C GLU A 123 9.77 12.93 -15.66
N GLY A 124 10.55 11.94 -16.10
CA GLY A 124 12.01 11.85 -15.91
C GLY A 124 12.43 11.17 -14.61
N PHE A 125 13.72 10.85 -14.47
CA PHE A 125 14.20 10.04 -13.33
C PHE A 125 14.17 10.77 -11.98
N ILE A 126 14.49 12.07 -11.97
CA ILE A 126 14.61 12.84 -10.73
C ILE A 126 13.24 13.40 -10.33
N TYR A 127 12.67 14.26 -11.17
CA TYR A 127 11.40 14.94 -10.89
C TYR A 127 10.17 14.05 -11.03
N GLY A 128 10.26 12.96 -11.78
CA GLY A 128 9.19 11.97 -11.95
C GLY A 128 9.37 10.77 -11.03
N VAL A 129 10.18 9.81 -11.48
CA VAL A 129 10.37 8.50 -10.83
C VAL A 129 10.78 8.66 -9.36
N GLY A 130 11.84 9.42 -9.09
CA GLY A 130 12.34 9.64 -7.73
C GLY A 130 11.31 10.30 -6.82
N ALA A 131 10.65 11.37 -7.29
CA ALA A 131 9.62 12.06 -6.51
C ALA A 131 8.42 11.15 -6.19
N ARG A 132 7.97 10.33 -7.15
CA ARG A 132 6.82 9.42 -7.01
C ARG A 132 7.13 8.23 -6.12
N LEU A 133 8.32 7.66 -6.25
CA LEU A 133 8.83 6.65 -5.33
C LEU A 133 8.86 7.18 -3.88
N PHE A 134 9.35 8.40 -3.68
CA PHE A 134 9.41 9.00 -2.35
C PHE A 134 8.03 9.38 -1.78
N MET A 135 7.08 9.78 -2.62
CA MET A 135 5.70 10.02 -2.18
C MET A 135 5.04 8.76 -1.59
N VAL A 136 5.37 7.57 -2.12
CA VAL A 136 4.83 6.30 -1.63
C VAL A 136 5.65 5.74 -0.46
N ALA A 137 6.98 5.74 -0.56
CA ALA A 137 7.87 5.16 0.46
C ALA A 137 8.10 6.09 1.67
N GLY A 138 8.07 7.40 1.46
CA GLY A 138 8.37 8.42 2.47
C GLY A 138 7.53 8.29 3.75
N PRO A 139 6.18 8.17 3.67
CA PRO A 139 5.34 7.96 4.84
C PRO A 139 5.75 6.70 5.63
N VAL A 140 6.06 5.59 4.94
CA VAL A 140 6.44 4.33 5.59
C VAL A 140 7.74 4.48 6.38
N ILE A 141 8.75 5.12 5.79
CA ILE A 141 10.04 5.36 6.44
C ILE A 141 9.89 6.28 7.65
N VAL A 142 9.13 7.38 7.51
CA VAL A 142 8.92 8.37 8.58
C VAL A 142 8.19 7.72 9.75
N TYR A 143 7.02 7.13 9.53
CA TYR A 143 6.25 6.52 10.61
C TYR A 143 6.97 5.31 11.22
N GLY A 144 7.62 4.46 10.41
CA GLY A 144 8.39 3.32 10.89
C GLY A 144 9.54 3.75 11.82
N THR A 145 10.30 4.76 11.41
CA THR A 145 11.44 5.26 12.21
C THR A 145 10.97 5.94 13.49
N VAL A 146 9.95 6.81 13.42
CA VAL A 146 9.41 7.51 14.59
C VAL A 146 8.85 6.52 15.61
N VAL A 147 8.03 5.55 15.17
CA VAL A 147 7.48 4.52 16.06
C VAL A 147 8.59 3.65 16.66
N SER A 148 9.61 3.28 15.88
CA SER A 148 10.76 2.52 16.39
C SER A 148 11.50 3.28 17.50
N ILE A 149 11.71 4.60 17.35
CA ILE A 149 12.35 5.43 18.38
C ILE A 149 11.48 5.51 19.63
N LEU A 150 10.18 5.76 19.47
CA LEU A 150 9.25 5.85 20.60
C LEU A 150 9.20 4.55 21.41
N ILE A 151 9.07 3.40 20.73
CA ILE A 151 9.07 2.09 21.39
C ILE A 151 10.43 1.83 22.06
N GLY A 152 11.53 2.17 21.40
CA GLY A 152 12.87 2.05 21.98
C GLY A 152 13.04 2.89 23.26
N LEU A 153 12.50 4.12 23.27
CA LEU A 153 12.53 5.00 24.43
C LEU A 153 11.67 4.48 25.58
N ILE A 154 10.45 4.00 25.28
CA ILE A 154 9.57 3.37 26.28
C ILE A 154 10.27 2.17 26.92
N TYR A 155 10.86 1.30 26.10
CA TYR A 155 11.60 0.14 26.59
C TYR A 155 12.81 0.53 27.46
N PHE A 156 13.55 1.57 27.08
CA PHE A 156 14.68 2.08 27.86
C PHE A 156 14.28 2.59 29.25
N PHE A 157 13.13 3.27 29.39
CA PHE A 157 12.65 3.76 30.68
C PHE A 157 11.92 2.71 31.53
N MET A 158 11.38 1.66 30.91
CA MET A 158 10.72 0.55 31.61
C MET A 158 11.71 -0.52 32.12
N ARG A 159 12.96 -0.47 31.67
CA ARG A 159 14.04 -1.38 32.07
C ARG A 159 14.95 -0.71 33.09
#